data_AF-A5CM25-F1
#
_entry.id   AF-A5CM25-F1
#
_cell.length_a   1.000
_cell.length_b   1.000
_cell.length_c   1.000
_cell.angle_alpha   90.00
_cell.angle_beta   90.00
_cell.angle_gamma   90.00
#
_symmetry.space_group_name_H-M   'P 1'
#
loop_
_entity.id
_entity.type
_entity.pdbx_description
1 polymer ?
#
loop_
_entity_poly.entity_id
_entity_poly.type
_entity_poly.pdbx_seq_one_letter_code
_entity_poly.pdbx_strand_id
1 'polypeptide(L)'
;MRTLTSAALATTVALGLTLIAAVPARASTGDGPTLRELAEPAGLTIGSGSIKAAEWTKDDRPSNYLTDPRFADTLAEQFNGLSPENEMKWAFTQPEEGVYDFAGLDRLVAFAEEHDMAVKGHGLISSCCDPEYVTSITDAGEMRAAMTEHFTTVMERYDGRIDRWDVVSEALESQGTTLQSTTFFKVLGPGYIADAFRIARAADPDAKLFINENLVEFDAAKRQAFLDLLTGLVAEGVPVDGVALQMHETFAGPLPGVITEMVDSYRALGLDVEIAELDVHTYDPVSQATIYGDVVAEALAAGVTEISTWGFTDKHLYTWLPGAKPLIFDEEYGPKPAYFAVRDALQQFVTPTAAPGVASLSNTGRKSGLSDGDYDIKMNLTKGAPGSYYRLYENDVLVSSQRLDSLATPRQSATTSFSGKAEGKYRYRAELINSQGVTSTKTTTVLVKHLAPSRPVVSVDNRDGDGTFVATATLKSGINATSYAFKLDGRIVGTGPLTAATPNKQTAKVSLTGIAAGRHALTAVFTNTKGSTESRSVTVRVR
;
A
#
# COMPACT_ATOMS: atom_id res chain seq x y z
N MET A 1 86.45 -23.43 44.18
CA MET A 1 85.95 -22.95 42.86
C MET A 1 84.44 -23.07 42.87
N ARG A 2 83.74 -21.93 42.70
CA ARG A 2 82.37 -21.72 42.17
C ARG A 2 81.22 -22.55 42.76
N THR A 3 80.05 -22.06 43.16
CA THR A 3 79.41 -20.74 43.27
C THR A 3 78.09 -21.03 44.00
N LEU A 4 77.72 -20.21 44.98
CA LEU A 4 76.39 -20.22 45.61
C LEU A 4 75.32 -19.83 44.58
N THR A 5 74.21 -20.57 44.54
CA THR A 5 72.98 -20.14 43.85
C THR A 5 71.80 -20.33 44.79
N SER A 6 71.19 -19.21 45.15
CA SER A 6 69.96 -19.08 45.92
C SER A 6 68.77 -19.49 45.05
N ALA A 7 67.91 -20.38 45.55
CA ALA A 7 66.63 -20.69 44.93
C ALA A 7 65.51 -20.01 45.73
N ALA A 8 64.84 -19.05 45.09
CA ALA A 8 63.68 -18.35 45.62
C ALA A 8 62.44 -19.26 45.60
N LEU A 9 61.66 -19.24 46.68
CA LEU A 9 60.30 -19.77 46.73
C LEU A 9 59.40 -18.91 45.82
N ALA A 10 58.92 -19.48 44.71
CA ALA A 10 57.87 -18.88 43.91
C ALA A 10 56.51 -19.40 44.41
N THR A 11 55.72 -18.49 44.98
CA THR A 11 54.32 -18.72 45.37
C THR A 11 53.47 -18.70 44.10
N THR A 12 52.93 -19.85 43.69
CA THR A 12 51.99 -19.96 42.57
C THR A 12 50.64 -19.38 42.99
N VAL A 13 50.35 -18.14 42.57
CA VAL A 13 49.01 -17.57 42.60
C VAL A 13 48.24 -18.16 41.42
N ALA A 14 47.27 -19.03 41.70
CA ALA A 14 46.31 -19.48 40.71
C ALA A 14 45.35 -18.32 40.39
N LEU A 15 45.62 -17.58 39.32
CA LEU A 15 44.61 -16.72 38.71
C LEU A 15 43.55 -17.64 38.07
N GLY A 16 42.38 -17.72 38.69
CA GLY A 16 41.20 -18.28 38.05
C GLY A 16 40.87 -17.45 36.81
N LEU A 17 41.10 -18.01 35.62
CA LEU A 17 40.48 -17.52 34.40
C LEU A 17 38.97 -17.78 34.53
N THR A 18 38.23 -16.77 34.96
CA THR A 18 36.80 -16.69 34.68
C THR A 18 36.69 -16.42 33.18
N LEU A 19 36.28 -17.42 32.41
CA LEU A 19 35.70 -17.18 31.09
C LEU A 19 34.43 -16.36 31.34
N ILE A 20 34.53 -15.04 31.25
CA ILE A 20 33.36 -14.21 30.99
C ILE A 20 33.03 -14.53 29.53
N ALA A 21 32.02 -15.38 29.32
CA ALA A 21 31.36 -15.44 28.01
C ALA A 21 30.92 -14.00 27.72
N ALA A 22 31.55 -13.36 26.74
CA ALA A 22 31.09 -12.08 26.25
C ALA A 22 29.67 -12.33 25.73
N VAL A 23 28.67 -11.88 26.49
CA VAL A 23 27.31 -11.80 25.98
C VAL A 23 27.42 -10.96 24.71
N PRO A 24 27.06 -11.49 23.52
CA PRO A 24 27.13 -10.71 22.30
C PRO A 24 26.36 -9.40 22.55
N ALA A 25 26.99 -8.28 22.21
CA ALA A 25 26.34 -6.99 22.34
C ALA A 25 25.04 -7.04 21.54
N ARG A 26 23.90 -6.99 22.24
CA ARG A 26 22.57 -6.91 21.62
C ARG A 26 22.55 -5.75 20.64
N ALA A 27 21.93 -5.94 19.48
CA ALA A 27 21.61 -4.83 18.60
C ALA A 27 20.68 -3.89 19.39
N SER A 28 21.16 -2.69 19.74
CA SER A 28 20.33 -1.72 20.45
C SER A 28 19.28 -1.17 19.48
N THR A 29 18.03 -1.58 19.65
CA THR A 29 16.86 -1.10 18.88
C THR A 29 16.35 0.28 19.33
N GLY A 30 17.15 0.97 20.17
CA GLY A 30 16.79 2.19 20.89
C GLY A 30 16.02 1.91 22.18
N ASP A 31 15.72 2.93 22.97
CA ASP A 31 15.03 2.79 24.28
C ASP A 31 13.50 2.55 24.18
N GLY A 32 12.99 2.16 23.00
CA GLY A 32 11.56 1.97 22.73
C GLY A 32 11.14 0.50 22.73
N PRO A 33 9.82 0.19 22.74
CA PRO A 33 9.34 -1.18 22.65
C PRO A 33 9.72 -1.84 21.32
N THR A 34 9.87 -3.16 21.32
CA THR A 34 10.11 -3.95 20.11
C THR A 34 8.85 -4.01 19.23
N LEU A 35 8.97 -4.50 17.99
CA LEU A 35 7.79 -4.66 17.14
C LEU A 35 6.79 -5.65 17.75
N ARG A 36 7.24 -6.80 18.27
CA ARG A 36 6.36 -7.80 18.92
C ARG A 36 5.71 -7.27 20.20
N GLU A 37 6.43 -6.49 21.02
CA GLU A 37 5.87 -5.87 22.23
C GLU A 37 4.72 -4.89 21.93
N LEU A 38 4.72 -4.28 20.75
CA LEU A 38 3.61 -3.45 20.26
C LEU A 38 2.46 -4.29 19.67
N ALA A 39 2.80 -5.37 18.94
CA ALA A 39 1.85 -6.17 18.18
C ALA A 39 1.02 -7.12 19.07
N GLU A 40 1.67 -7.87 19.97
CA GLU A 40 1.04 -8.96 20.73
C GLU A 40 -0.16 -8.50 21.60
N PRO A 41 -0.08 -7.41 22.38
CA PRO A 41 -1.20 -6.98 23.22
C PRO A 41 -2.43 -6.54 22.41
N ALA A 42 -2.24 -6.19 21.13
CA ALA A 42 -3.29 -5.82 20.20
C ALA A 42 -3.83 -7.01 19.38
N GLY A 43 -3.33 -8.23 19.63
CA GLY A 43 -3.70 -9.43 18.87
C GLY A 43 -3.20 -9.39 17.42
N LEU A 44 -2.07 -8.71 17.17
CA LEU A 44 -1.46 -8.59 15.86
C LEU A 44 -0.27 -9.55 15.72
N THR A 45 -0.06 -10.07 14.52
CA THR A 45 1.15 -10.79 14.12
C THR A 45 2.03 -9.83 13.34
N ILE A 46 3.25 -9.60 13.83
CA ILE A 46 4.34 -8.96 13.07
C ILE A 46 5.41 -10.02 12.84
N GLY A 47 5.51 -10.47 11.59
CA GLY A 47 6.34 -11.60 11.23
C GLY A 47 7.55 -11.24 10.37
N SER A 48 8.41 -12.23 10.18
CA SER A 48 9.43 -12.20 9.12
C SER A 48 9.48 -13.53 8.39
N GLY A 49 9.25 -13.50 7.09
CA GLY A 49 9.46 -14.61 6.19
C GLY A 49 10.90 -14.72 5.72
N SER A 50 11.10 -15.46 4.63
CA SER A 50 12.43 -15.72 4.09
C SER A 50 13.42 -16.32 5.11
N ILE A 51 12.93 -17.09 6.10
CA ILE A 51 13.80 -17.71 7.10
C ILE A 51 14.36 -19.01 6.53
N LYS A 52 15.67 -19.02 6.25
CA LYS A 52 16.36 -20.26 5.89
C LYS A 52 16.80 -21.01 7.13
N ALA A 53 16.42 -22.28 7.20
CA ALA A 53 16.80 -23.21 8.25
C ALA A 53 17.36 -24.53 7.67
N ALA A 54 17.52 -24.68 6.35
CA ALA A 54 18.10 -25.85 5.69
C ALA A 54 19.62 -26.03 5.91
N GLU A 55 20.14 -27.25 5.75
CA GLU A 55 21.59 -27.53 5.83
C GLU A 55 22.37 -27.08 4.60
N TRP A 56 21.69 -26.92 3.47
CA TRP A 56 22.28 -26.54 2.20
C TRP A 56 21.35 -25.63 1.39
N THR A 57 21.95 -24.78 0.56
CA THR A 57 21.27 -23.83 -0.32
C THR A 57 21.85 -23.89 -1.74
N LYS A 58 21.04 -23.53 -2.73
CA LYS A 58 21.45 -23.42 -4.15
C LYS A 58 22.08 -22.07 -4.50
N ASP A 59 22.07 -21.11 -3.56
CA ASP A 59 22.51 -19.73 -3.76
C ASP A 59 23.70 -19.37 -2.85
N ASP A 60 24.29 -18.20 -3.08
CA ASP A 60 25.49 -17.73 -2.35
C ASP A 60 25.19 -17.25 -0.92
N ARG A 61 23.96 -17.42 -0.41
CA ARG A 61 23.58 -17.05 0.97
C ARG A 61 23.81 -18.23 1.92
N PRO A 62 24.13 -17.99 3.21
CA PRO A 62 24.36 -19.05 4.18
C PRO A 62 23.20 -20.03 4.26
N SER A 63 23.52 -21.31 4.44
CA SER A 63 22.54 -22.29 4.89
C SER A 63 22.27 -22.08 6.38
N ASN A 64 21.02 -22.23 6.78
CA ASN A 64 20.53 -22.05 8.15
C ASN A 64 20.95 -20.73 8.84
N TYR A 65 20.14 -19.70 8.65
CA TYR A 65 20.31 -18.40 9.30
C TYR A 65 20.22 -18.47 10.83
N LEU A 66 19.51 -19.46 11.40
CA LEU A 66 19.35 -19.62 12.85
C LEU A 66 20.66 -20.02 13.56
N THR A 67 21.70 -20.39 12.82
CA THR A 67 23.05 -20.63 13.39
C THR A 67 23.82 -19.34 13.67
N ASP A 68 23.40 -18.20 13.10
CA ASP A 68 23.92 -16.89 13.48
C ASP A 68 23.18 -16.41 14.74
N PRO A 69 23.85 -16.31 15.91
CA PRO A 69 23.19 -15.90 17.13
C PRO A 69 22.55 -14.51 17.02
N ARG A 70 23.13 -13.60 16.23
CA ARG A 70 22.55 -12.25 16.06
C ARG A 70 21.27 -12.30 15.24
N PHE A 71 21.18 -13.20 14.26
CA PHE A 71 19.96 -13.43 13.50
C PHE A 71 18.87 -13.98 14.40
N ALA A 72 19.17 -15.08 15.10
CA ALA A 72 18.25 -15.75 16.02
C ALA A 72 17.73 -14.80 17.11
N ASP A 73 18.63 -14.09 17.79
CA ASP A 73 18.26 -13.12 18.84
C ASP A 73 17.39 -11.99 18.30
N THR A 74 17.73 -11.41 17.13
CA THR A 74 16.95 -10.31 16.54
C THR A 74 15.57 -10.79 16.10
N LEU A 75 15.48 -11.98 15.50
CA LEU A 75 14.22 -12.59 15.11
C LEU A 75 13.32 -12.80 16.34
N ALA A 76 13.86 -13.44 17.38
CA ALA A 76 13.17 -13.68 18.66
C ALA A 76 12.72 -12.42 19.38
N GLU A 77 13.54 -11.36 19.35
CA GLU A 77 13.24 -10.10 20.04
C GLU A 77 12.16 -9.27 19.33
N GLN A 78 12.14 -9.29 17.99
CA GLN A 78 11.33 -8.34 17.22
C GLN A 78 10.04 -8.92 16.67
N PHE A 79 9.96 -10.23 16.41
CA PHE A 79 8.83 -10.81 15.68
C PHE A 79 8.10 -11.87 16.52
N ASN A 80 6.81 -12.06 16.23
CA ASN A 80 5.98 -13.12 16.80
C ASN A 80 5.39 -14.05 15.72
N GLY A 81 5.92 -13.98 14.50
CA GLY A 81 5.58 -14.85 13.40
C GLY A 81 6.76 -15.09 12.45
N LEU A 82 6.80 -16.25 11.81
CA LEU A 82 7.82 -16.55 10.81
C LEU A 82 7.32 -17.49 9.70
N SER A 83 8.01 -17.47 8.57
CA SER A 83 7.77 -18.42 7.46
C SER A 83 9.09 -18.84 6.79
N PRO A 84 9.18 -20.09 6.28
CA PRO A 84 10.36 -20.56 5.57
C PRO A 84 10.53 -19.81 4.23
N GLU A 85 11.77 -19.68 3.77
CA GLU A 85 12.02 -19.08 2.46
C GLU A 85 11.69 -20.03 1.31
N ASN A 86 12.21 -21.25 1.39
CA ASN A 86 12.08 -22.24 0.31
C ASN A 86 11.85 -23.66 0.83
N GLU A 87 12.09 -23.93 2.11
CA GLU A 87 12.12 -25.26 2.70
C GLU A 87 10.77 -26.01 2.60
N MET A 88 9.68 -25.30 2.32
CA MET A 88 8.34 -25.84 2.05
C MET A 88 7.96 -25.91 0.57
N LYS A 89 8.81 -25.41 -0.34
CA LYS A 89 8.62 -25.62 -1.78
C LYS A 89 9.01 -27.05 -2.13
N TRP A 90 8.30 -27.64 -3.09
CA TRP A 90 8.30 -29.08 -3.34
C TRP A 90 9.70 -29.71 -3.47
N ALA A 91 10.61 -29.15 -4.27
CA ALA A 91 11.95 -29.73 -4.46
C ALA A 91 12.86 -29.64 -3.22
N PHE A 92 12.51 -28.82 -2.23
CA PHE A 92 13.25 -28.73 -0.97
C PHE A 92 12.69 -29.69 0.08
N THR A 93 11.37 -29.89 0.10
CA THR A 93 10.71 -30.78 1.06
C THR A 93 10.69 -32.23 0.60
N GLN A 94 10.54 -32.48 -0.70
CA GLN A 94 10.45 -33.82 -1.31
C GLN A 94 11.24 -33.89 -2.63
N PRO A 95 12.59 -33.88 -2.57
CA PRO A 95 13.46 -33.84 -3.75
C PRO A 95 13.33 -35.06 -4.67
N GLU A 96 13.01 -36.24 -4.12
CA GLU A 96 12.72 -37.47 -4.85
C GLU A 96 11.38 -38.05 -4.38
N GLU A 97 10.70 -38.82 -5.24
CA GLU A 97 9.39 -39.39 -4.91
C GLU A 97 9.48 -40.27 -3.65
N GLY A 98 8.67 -39.94 -2.64
CA GLY A 98 8.67 -40.62 -1.34
C GLY A 98 9.87 -40.33 -0.42
N VAL A 99 10.84 -39.51 -0.83
CA VAL A 99 11.99 -39.10 -0.01
C VAL A 99 11.81 -37.66 0.43
N TYR A 100 11.64 -37.46 1.74
CA TYR A 100 11.42 -36.13 2.33
C TYR A 100 12.64 -35.63 3.11
N ASP A 101 12.92 -34.33 2.99
CA ASP A 101 13.84 -33.60 3.85
C ASP A 101 13.07 -32.60 4.72
N PHE A 102 12.84 -32.99 5.97
CA PHE A 102 12.18 -32.15 6.97
C PHE A 102 13.17 -31.44 7.89
N ALA A 103 14.48 -31.66 7.76
CA ALA A 103 15.44 -31.21 8.77
C ALA A 103 15.44 -29.68 8.93
N GLY A 104 15.33 -28.94 7.83
CA GLY A 104 15.23 -27.48 7.85
C GLY A 104 13.93 -26.99 8.48
N LEU A 105 12.79 -27.54 8.04
CA LEU A 105 11.47 -27.16 8.56
C LEU A 105 11.31 -27.52 10.04
N ASP A 106 11.78 -28.68 10.47
CA ASP A 106 11.73 -29.09 11.87
C ASP A 106 12.53 -28.13 12.77
N ARG A 107 13.69 -27.65 12.29
CA ARG A 107 14.47 -26.62 13.02
C ARG A 107 13.72 -25.30 13.10
N LEU A 108 13.09 -24.87 12.01
CA LEU A 108 12.33 -23.62 11.96
C LEU A 108 11.11 -23.66 12.88
N VAL A 109 10.33 -24.76 12.85
CA VAL A 109 9.16 -24.92 13.73
C VAL A 109 9.59 -25.03 15.19
N ALA A 110 10.67 -25.77 15.49
CA ALA A 110 11.19 -25.84 16.87
C ALA A 110 11.64 -24.47 17.40
N PHE A 111 12.28 -23.64 16.56
CA PHE A 111 12.63 -22.27 16.93
C PHE A 111 11.37 -21.41 17.20
N ALA A 112 10.35 -21.55 16.36
CA ALA A 112 9.08 -20.84 16.56
C ALA A 112 8.40 -21.22 17.89
N GLU A 113 8.36 -22.52 18.21
CA GLU A 113 7.82 -23.04 19.47
C GLU A 113 8.63 -22.57 20.69
N GLU A 114 9.96 -22.50 20.59
CA GLU A 114 10.83 -22.00 21.67
C GLU A 114 10.61 -20.50 21.96
N HIS A 115 10.21 -19.72 20.96
CA HIS A 115 10.10 -18.27 21.04
C HIS A 115 8.66 -17.72 20.93
N ASP A 116 7.67 -18.59 21.12
CA ASP A 116 6.24 -18.27 21.08
C ASP A 116 5.85 -17.52 19.77
N MET A 117 6.22 -18.09 18.62
CA MET A 117 5.91 -17.53 17.31
C MET A 117 4.92 -18.38 16.53
N ALA A 118 4.03 -17.71 15.79
CA ALA A 118 3.20 -18.37 14.78
C ALA A 118 4.04 -18.76 13.56
N VAL A 119 3.75 -19.92 12.97
CA VAL A 119 4.40 -20.37 11.73
C VAL A 119 3.39 -20.34 10.59
N LYS A 120 3.75 -19.65 9.50
CA LYS A 120 3.07 -19.73 8.21
C LYS A 120 3.81 -20.68 7.29
N GLY A 121 3.08 -21.61 6.68
CA GLY A 121 3.62 -22.48 5.64
C GLY A 121 3.71 -21.76 4.29
N HIS A 122 4.86 -21.84 3.62
CA HIS A 122 5.11 -21.18 2.33
C HIS A 122 6.03 -22.02 1.42
N GLY A 123 5.60 -22.53 0.27
CA GLY A 123 4.24 -22.62 -0.27
C GLY A 123 4.11 -23.94 -1.04
N LEU A 124 2.95 -24.59 -0.94
CA LEU A 124 2.75 -25.98 -1.40
C LEU A 124 2.83 -26.11 -2.92
N ILE A 125 2.30 -25.13 -3.65
CA ILE A 125 2.51 -24.94 -5.09
C ILE A 125 3.12 -23.56 -5.33
N SER A 126 4.22 -23.54 -6.08
CA SER A 126 4.92 -22.32 -6.50
C SER A 126 5.17 -22.37 -8.01
N SER A 127 5.64 -21.25 -8.55
CA SER A 127 6.01 -21.08 -9.96
C SER A 127 7.32 -21.78 -10.34
N CYS A 128 8.12 -22.15 -9.34
CA CYS A 128 9.42 -22.77 -9.50
C CYS A 128 9.54 -24.04 -8.68
N CYS A 129 10.71 -24.66 -8.82
CA CYS A 129 11.25 -25.51 -7.77
C CYS A 129 10.47 -26.81 -7.57
N ASP A 130 9.93 -27.35 -8.67
CA ASP A 130 9.40 -28.70 -8.75
C ASP A 130 10.54 -29.72 -9.03
N PRO A 131 10.57 -30.89 -8.36
CA PRO A 131 11.55 -31.94 -8.64
C PRO A 131 11.28 -32.64 -9.99
N GLU A 132 12.29 -33.37 -10.50
CA GLU A 132 12.24 -34.00 -11.84
C GLU A 132 11.06 -34.96 -11.98
N TYR A 133 10.75 -35.75 -10.94
CA TYR A 133 9.64 -36.70 -10.99
C TYR A 133 8.29 -35.98 -11.14
N VAL A 134 8.07 -34.83 -10.49
CA VAL A 134 6.84 -34.02 -10.64
C VAL A 134 6.75 -33.41 -12.03
N THR A 135 7.84 -32.80 -12.50
CA THR A 135 7.87 -32.15 -13.84
C THR A 135 7.74 -33.13 -15.00
N SER A 136 7.97 -34.42 -14.76
CA SER A 136 7.82 -35.51 -15.74
C SER A 136 6.41 -36.09 -15.80
N ILE A 137 5.53 -35.78 -14.83
CA ILE A 137 4.15 -36.26 -14.82
C ILE A 137 3.38 -35.62 -15.98
N THR A 138 2.68 -36.45 -16.75
CA THR A 138 1.81 -36.01 -17.86
C THR A 138 0.37 -36.48 -17.71
N ASP A 139 0.11 -37.44 -16.81
CA ASP A 139 -1.24 -37.91 -16.51
C ASP A 139 -1.87 -37.07 -15.37
N ALA A 140 -3.14 -36.70 -15.56
CA ALA A 140 -3.86 -35.85 -14.62
C ALA A 140 -4.26 -36.57 -13.33
N GLY A 141 -4.40 -37.91 -13.35
CA GLY A 141 -4.63 -38.71 -12.16
C GLY A 141 -3.34 -38.84 -11.33
N GLU A 142 -2.23 -39.13 -11.98
CA GLU A 142 -0.90 -39.19 -11.35
C GLU A 142 -0.53 -37.85 -10.69
N MET A 143 -0.77 -36.72 -11.36
CA MET A 143 -0.48 -35.40 -10.78
C MET A 143 -1.31 -35.13 -9.52
N ARG A 144 -2.62 -35.44 -9.54
CA ARG A 144 -3.47 -35.28 -8.34
C ARG A 144 -3.06 -36.22 -7.22
N ALA A 145 -2.63 -37.44 -7.54
CA ALA A 145 -2.14 -38.39 -6.55
C ALA A 145 -0.84 -37.88 -5.90
N ALA A 146 0.11 -37.37 -6.69
CA ALA A 146 1.33 -36.76 -6.19
C ALA A 146 1.06 -35.54 -5.30
N MET A 147 0.15 -34.65 -5.71
CA MET A 147 -0.32 -33.52 -4.88
C MET A 147 -0.94 -33.99 -3.57
N THR A 148 -1.79 -35.02 -3.62
CA THR A 148 -2.46 -35.56 -2.44
C THR A 148 -1.46 -36.14 -1.45
N GLU A 149 -0.53 -36.99 -1.91
CA GLU A 149 0.50 -37.58 -1.06
C GLU A 149 1.41 -36.51 -0.44
N HIS A 150 1.86 -35.55 -1.26
CA HIS A 150 2.73 -34.47 -0.80
C HIS A 150 2.05 -33.60 0.27
N PHE A 151 0.83 -33.10 -0.02
CA PHE A 151 0.12 -32.21 0.88
C PHE A 151 -0.25 -32.91 2.18
N THR A 152 -0.75 -34.14 2.09
CA THR A 152 -1.09 -34.95 3.27
C THR A 152 0.14 -35.16 4.15
N THR A 153 1.24 -35.63 3.58
CA THR A 153 2.47 -35.90 4.37
C THR A 153 3.04 -34.66 5.04
N VAL A 154 3.07 -33.53 4.33
CA VAL A 154 3.64 -32.28 4.87
C VAL A 154 2.70 -31.64 5.89
N MET A 155 1.41 -31.52 5.59
CA MET A 155 0.45 -30.86 6.48
C MET A 155 0.18 -31.69 7.74
N GLU A 156 -0.01 -33.01 7.64
CA GLU A 156 -0.22 -33.87 8.82
C GLU A 156 1.00 -33.88 9.76
N ARG A 157 2.23 -33.75 9.23
CA ARG A 157 3.44 -33.65 10.06
C ARG A 157 3.44 -32.41 10.95
N TYR A 158 2.87 -31.31 10.46
CA TYR A 158 2.88 -30.01 11.13
C TYR A 158 1.50 -29.58 11.65
N ASP A 159 0.54 -30.51 11.69
CA ASP A 159 -0.79 -30.30 12.25
C ASP A 159 -0.71 -29.70 13.67
N GLY A 160 -1.47 -28.64 13.89
CA GLY A 160 -1.47 -27.85 15.12
C GLY A 160 -0.21 -27.02 15.42
N ARG A 161 0.83 -27.09 14.56
CA ARG A 161 2.10 -26.35 14.70
C ARG A 161 2.28 -25.28 13.62
N ILE A 162 1.58 -25.43 12.50
CA ILE A 162 1.44 -24.45 11.42
C ILE A 162 -0.05 -24.22 11.20
N ASP A 163 -0.50 -22.99 11.39
CA ASP A 163 -1.94 -22.67 11.42
C ASP A 163 -2.49 -22.16 10.08
N ARG A 164 -1.60 -21.78 9.15
CA ARG A 164 -1.97 -21.27 7.83
C ARG A 164 -0.93 -21.61 6.76
N TRP A 165 -1.41 -21.80 5.53
CA TRP A 165 -0.61 -22.25 4.41
C TRP A 165 -0.88 -21.44 3.15
N ASP A 166 0.18 -21.02 2.47
CA ASP A 166 0.11 -20.64 1.07
C ASP A 166 -0.04 -21.92 0.22
N VAL A 167 -1.27 -22.22 -0.19
CA VAL A 167 -1.55 -23.41 -1.00
C VAL A 167 -1.06 -23.21 -2.43
N VAL A 168 -1.33 -22.03 -2.99
CA VAL A 168 -0.84 -21.61 -4.32
C VAL A 168 -0.24 -20.22 -4.18
N SER A 169 1.02 -20.09 -4.57
CA SER A 169 1.74 -18.83 -4.66
C SER A 169 1.94 -18.45 -6.14
N GLU A 170 1.69 -17.19 -6.47
CA GLU A 170 1.83 -16.60 -7.82
C GLU A 170 0.97 -17.32 -8.88
N ALA A 171 -0.34 -17.38 -8.64
CA ALA A 171 -1.26 -18.04 -9.57
C ALA A 171 -1.30 -17.33 -10.94
N LEU A 172 -1.16 -15.99 -10.94
CA LEU A 172 -1.08 -15.18 -12.14
C LEU A 172 0.38 -14.95 -12.56
N GLU A 173 0.61 -14.75 -13.85
CA GLU A 173 1.91 -14.27 -14.34
C GLU A 173 2.31 -12.97 -13.63
N SER A 174 3.58 -12.84 -13.24
CA SER A 174 4.08 -11.65 -12.52
C SER A 174 3.78 -10.35 -13.27
N GLN A 175 3.88 -10.38 -14.60
CA GLN A 175 3.59 -9.25 -15.50
C GLN A 175 2.45 -9.64 -16.47
N GLY A 176 1.29 -10.00 -15.93
CA GLY A 176 0.15 -10.41 -16.73
C GLY A 176 -1.14 -10.56 -15.93
N THR A 177 -2.22 -10.86 -16.66
CA THR A 177 -3.57 -11.10 -16.10
C THR A 177 -4.02 -12.55 -16.29
N THR A 178 -3.13 -13.41 -16.78
CA THR A 178 -3.42 -14.82 -17.07
C THR A 178 -2.73 -15.74 -16.08
N LEU A 179 -3.25 -16.96 -15.93
CA LEU A 179 -2.65 -17.97 -15.07
C LEU A 179 -1.24 -18.31 -15.55
N GLN A 180 -0.33 -18.46 -14.59
CA GLN A 180 1.04 -18.84 -14.89
C GLN A 180 1.12 -20.28 -15.43
N SER A 181 2.00 -20.50 -16.41
CA SER A 181 2.20 -21.80 -17.05
C SER A 181 3.06 -22.76 -16.21
N THR A 182 2.59 -23.07 -15.00
CA THR A 182 3.21 -24.03 -14.07
C THR A 182 3.11 -25.47 -14.57
N THR A 183 3.89 -26.38 -13.97
CA THR A 183 3.78 -27.82 -14.23
C THR A 183 2.34 -28.31 -14.02
N PHE A 184 1.73 -27.89 -12.92
CA PHE A 184 0.34 -28.22 -12.55
C PHE A 184 -0.66 -27.70 -13.57
N PHE A 185 -0.54 -26.44 -14.01
CA PHE A 185 -1.41 -25.86 -15.03
C PHE A 185 -1.31 -26.60 -16.36
N LYS A 186 -0.11 -27.01 -16.78
CA LYS A 186 0.09 -27.75 -18.04
C LYS A 186 -0.60 -29.11 -18.04
N VAL A 187 -0.65 -29.79 -16.90
CA VAL A 187 -1.22 -31.15 -16.77
C VAL A 187 -2.71 -31.12 -16.43
N LEU A 188 -3.12 -30.27 -15.48
CA LEU A 188 -4.48 -30.22 -14.94
C LEU A 188 -5.35 -29.10 -15.53
N GLY A 189 -4.75 -28.18 -16.28
CA GLY A 189 -5.43 -26.97 -16.75
C GLY A 189 -5.74 -25.99 -15.61
N PRO A 190 -6.60 -24.97 -15.83
CA PRO A 190 -6.91 -23.95 -14.83
C PRO A 190 -7.52 -24.49 -13.53
N GLY A 191 -8.11 -25.70 -13.56
CA GLY A 191 -8.71 -26.34 -12.39
C GLY A 191 -7.71 -26.78 -11.32
N TYR A 192 -6.40 -26.73 -11.59
CA TYR A 192 -5.36 -27.15 -10.63
C TYR A 192 -5.44 -26.39 -9.30
N ILE A 193 -5.84 -25.10 -9.32
CA ILE A 193 -5.97 -24.29 -8.10
C ILE A 193 -7.08 -24.85 -7.23
N ALA A 194 -8.26 -25.09 -7.80
CA ALA A 194 -9.40 -25.66 -7.08
C ALA A 194 -9.06 -27.06 -6.53
N ASP A 195 -8.36 -27.88 -7.31
CA ASP A 195 -7.89 -29.20 -6.87
C ASP A 195 -6.90 -29.08 -5.70
N ALA A 196 -5.91 -28.18 -5.77
CA ALA A 196 -4.93 -27.95 -4.71
C ALA A 196 -5.57 -27.55 -3.38
N PHE A 197 -6.50 -26.59 -3.40
CA PHE A 197 -7.20 -26.16 -2.19
C PHE A 197 -8.09 -27.26 -1.59
N ARG A 198 -8.79 -28.04 -2.42
CA ARG A 198 -9.61 -29.17 -1.94
C ARG A 198 -8.75 -30.28 -1.33
N ILE A 199 -7.58 -30.55 -1.92
CA ILE A 199 -6.61 -31.51 -1.38
C ILE A 199 -6.02 -31.00 -0.06
N ALA A 200 -5.60 -29.74 0.00
CA ALA A 200 -5.05 -29.14 1.23
C ALA A 200 -6.08 -29.15 2.37
N ARG A 201 -7.34 -28.81 2.09
CA ARG A 201 -8.44 -28.90 3.08
C ARG A 201 -8.70 -30.33 3.56
N ALA A 202 -8.49 -31.33 2.70
CA ALA A 202 -8.64 -32.72 3.09
C ALA A 202 -7.48 -33.21 3.97
N ALA A 203 -6.27 -32.69 3.72
CA ALA A 203 -5.08 -32.99 4.52
C ALA A 203 -5.13 -32.33 5.90
N ASP A 204 -5.63 -31.09 6.00
CA ASP A 204 -5.81 -30.36 7.25
C ASP A 204 -7.15 -29.59 7.25
N PRO A 205 -8.19 -30.12 7.92
CA PRO A 205 -9.48 -29.47 8.02
C PRO A 205 -9.50 -28.17 8.84
N ASP A 206 -8.51 -27.95 9.70
CA ASP A 206 -8.51 -26.86 10.69
C ASP A 206 -7.56 -25.70 10.29
N ALA A 207 -6.56 -25.95 9.43
CA ALA A 207 -5.67 -24.91 8.92
C ALA A 207 -6.38 -23.87 8.04
N LYS A 208 -5.87 -22.64 8.04
CA LYS A 208 -6.29 -21.62 7.07
C LYS A 208 -5.53 -21.75 5.75
N LEU A 209 -6.25 -21.68 4.64
CA LEU A 209 -5.72 -21.88 3.30
C LEU A 209 -5.71 -20.56 2.52
N PHE A 210 -4.51 -20.10 2.18
CA PHE A 210 -4.28 -18.82 1.52
C PHE A 210 -3.81 -19.01 0.07
N ILE A 211 -4.21 -18.06 -0.77
CA ILE A 211 -3.59 -17.83 -2.08
C ILE A 211 -2.70 -16.60 -1.98
N ASN A 212 -1.44 -16.72 -2.38
CA ASN A 212 -0.40 -15.70 -2.24
C ASN A 212 -0.09 -15.07 -3.59
N GLU A 213 -0.10 -13.74 -3.71
CA GLU A 213 0.05 -13.06 -5.00
C GLU A 213 0.80 -11.73 -4.88
N ASN A 214 1.55 -11.39 -5.94
CA ASN A 214 2.34 -10.15 -6.03
C ASN A 214 1.77 -9.13 -7.01
N LEU A 215 2.21 -7.88 -6.84
CA LEU A 215 2.00 -6.77 -7.77
C LEU A 215 0.54 -6.38 -8.03
N VAL A 216 -0.43 -6.98 -7.33
CA VAL A 216 -1.85 -6.59 -7.40
C VAL A 216 -2.07 -5.22 -6.75
N GLU A 217 -1.24 -4.84 -5.79
CA GLU A 217 -1.17 -3.51 -5.18
C GLU A 217 -0.74 -2.41 -6.16
N PHE A 218 -0.04 -2.77 -7.24
CA PHE A 218 0.46 -1.82 -8.23
C PHE A 218 -0.30 -1.87 -9.56
N ASP A 219 -0.50 -3.06 -10.11
CA ASP A 219 -1.16 -3.27 -11.39
C ASP A 219 -2.67 -3.45 -11.20
N ALA A 220 -3.44 -2.42 -11.53
CA ALA A 220 -4.90 -2.43 -11.44
C ALA A 220 -5.56 -3.49 -12.33
N ALA A 221 -4.96 -3.83 -13.48
CA ALA A 221 -5.49 -4.88 -14.35
C ALA A 221 -5.23 -6.26 -13.74
N LYS A 222 -4.03 -6.51 -13.19
CA LYS A 222 -3.71 -7.74 -12.45
C LYS A 222 -4.59 -7.88 -11.21
N ARG A 223 -4.81 -6.80 -10.45
CA ARG A 223 -5.74 -6.77 -9.32
C ARG A 223 -7.13 -7.22 -9.68
N GLN A 224 -7.68 -6.68 -10.78
CA GLN A 224 -9.02 -7.07 -11.23
C GLN A 224 -9.06 -8.54 -11.65
N ALA A 225 -8.06 -9.01 -12.41
CA ALA A 225 -7.98 -10.42 -12.81
C ALA A 225 -7.88 -11.37 -11.60
N PHE A 226 -7.14 -10.97 -10.56
CA PHE A 226 -7.03 -11.73 -9.33
C PHE A 226 -8.34 -11.75 -8.54
N LEU A 227 -9.03 -10.60 -8.43
CA LEU A 227 -10.36 -10.55 -7.83
C LEU A 227 -11.38 -11.42 -8.59
N ASP A 228 -11.32 -11.44 -9.92
CA ASP A 228 -12.18 -12.28 -10.76
C ASP A 228 -11.89 -13.78 -10.52
N LEU A 229 -10.61 -14.17 -10.41
CA LEU A 229 -10.19 -15.53 -10.05
C LEU A 229 -10.75 -15.93 -8.67
N LEU A 230 -10.53 -15.11 -7.64
CA LEU A 230 -11.02 -15.34 -6.29
C LEU A 230 -12.55 -15.47 -6.25
N THR A 231 -13.26 -14.59 -6.96
CA THR A 231 -14.71 -14.63 -7.08
C THR A 231 -15.18 -15.95 -7.69
N GLY A 232 -14.49 -16.44 -8.73
CA GLY A 232 -14.75 -17.73 -9.35
C GLY A 232 -14.55 -18.91 -8.39
N LEU A 233 -13.43 -18.94 -7.68
CA LEU A 233 -13.11 -19.99 -6.70
C LEU A 233 -14.14 -20.05 -5.57
N VAL A 234 -14.49 -18.90 -4.99
CA VAL A 234 -15.51 -18.79 -3.93
C VAL A 234 -16.89 -19.21 -4.44
N ALA A 235 -17.27 -18.80 -5.66
CA ALA A 235 -18.54 -19.19 -6.26
C ALA A 235 -18.65 -20.71 -6.53
N GLU A 236 -17.53 -21.37 -6.79
CA GLU A 236 -17.44 -22.83 -6.97
C GLU A 236 -17.32 -23.60 -5.64
N GLY A 237 -17.30 -22.91 -4.50
CA GLY A 237 -17.16 -23.52 -3.18
C GLY A 237 -15.78 -24.10 -2.91
N VAL A 238 -14.73 -23.58 -3.55
CA VAL A 238 -13.34 -23.93 -3.24
C VAL A 238 -13.00 -23.39 -1.83
N PRO A 239 -12.35 -24.19 -0.95
CA PRO A 239 -12.10 -23.80 0.43
C PRO A 239 -10.89 -22.86 0.55
N VAL A 240 -11.01 -21.65 0.00
CA VAL A 240 -10.04 -20.56 0.19
C VAL A 240 -10.48 -19.75 1.41
N ASP A 241 -9.60 -19.60 2.40
CA ASP A 241 -9.91 -18.83 3.61
C ASP A 241 -9.33 -17.41 3.55
N GLY A 242 -8.28 -17.18 2.76
CA GLY A 242 -7.64 -15.88 2.72
C GLY A 242 -6.75 -15.59 1.52
N VAL A 243 -6.28 -14.35 1.48
CA VAL A 243 -5.35 -13.80 0.49
C VAL A 243 -4.11 -13.29 1.19
N ALA A 244 -2.94 -13.75 0.75
CA ALA A 244 -1.65 -13.25 1.17
C ALA A 244 -1.11 -12.28 0.10
N LEU A 245 -0.96 -11.02 0.45
CA LEU A 245 -0.38 -10.01 -0.43
C LEU A 245 1.13 -9.95 -0.21
N GLN A 246 1.92 -10.29 -1.21
CA GLN A 246 3.38 -10.28 -1.08
C GLN A 246 3.91 -8.90 -0.71
N MET A 247 3.46 -7.84 -1.42
CA MET A 247 3.85 -6.44 -1.14
C MET A 247 5.35 -6.17 -1.37
N HIS A 248 5.86 -6.66 -2.50
CA HIS A 248 7.23 -6.46 -2.98
C HIS A 248 7.36 -5.10 -3.71
N GLU A 249 7.79 -4.06 -2.99
CA GLU A 249 7.78 -2.70 -3.52
C GLU A 249 9.09 -2.30 -4.19
N THR A 250 9.00 -1.47 -5.23
CA THR A 250 10.19 -0.94 -5.93
C THR A 250 10.01 0.53 -6.29
N PHE A 251 10.93 1.38 -5.81
CA PHE A 251 10.97 2.85 -5.95
C PHE A 251 9.78 3.65 -5.39
N ALA A 252 8.56 3.11 -5.45
CA ALA A 252 7.33 3.69 -4.94
C ALA A 252 6.50 2.59 -4.28
N GLY A 253 5.70 2.95 -3.27
CA GLY A 253 4.72 2.05 -2.67
C GLY A 253 3.35 2.15 -3.35
N PRO A 254 2.34 1.42 -2.85
CA PRO A 254 0.98 1.48 -3.35
C PRO A 254 0.40 2.89 -3.23
N LEU A 255 -0.51 3.25 -4.14
CA LEU A 255 -1.25 4.50 -4.01
C LEU A 255 -2.09 4.47 -2.72
N PRO A 256 -2.17 5.57 -1.95
CA PRO A 256 -2.98 5.59 -0.72
C PRO A 256 -4.42 5.17 -0.98
N GLY A 257 -4.93 4.22 -0.19
CA GLY A 257 -6.29 3.68 -0.29
C GLY A 257 -6.38 2.35 -1.03
N VAL A 258 -5.36 1.97 -1.80
CA VAL A 258 -5.35 0.72 -2.57
C VAL A 258 -5.40 -0.52 -1.68
N ILE A 259 -4.63 -0.54 -0.59
CA ILE A 259 -4.62 -1.69 0.33
C ILE A 259 -6.01 -1.81 0.97
N THR A 260 -6.60 -0.68 1.36
CA THR A 260 -7.98 -0.63 1.86
C THR A 260 -8.97 -1.23 0.86
N GLU A 261 -8.93 -0.79 -0.40
CA GLU A 261 -9.83 -1.28 -1.46
C GLU A 261 -9.69 -2.78 -1.69
N MET A 262 -8.47 -3.32 -1.71
CA MET A 262 -8.23 -4.75 -1.85
C MET A 262 -8.78 -5.53 -0.65
N VAL A 263 -8.48 -5.07 0.57
CA VAL A 263 -8.97 -5.72 1.80
C VAL A 263 -10.50 -5.74 1.84
N ASP A 264 -11.15 -4.62 1.54
CA ASP A 264 -12.61 -4.53 1.49
C ASP A 264 -13.20 -5.48 0.42
N SER A 265 -12.56 -5.56 -0.75
CA SER A 265 -13.00 -6.42 -1.86
C SER A 265 -12.89 -7.90 -1.53
N TYR A 266 -11.78 -8.34 -0.93
CA TYR A 266 -11.59 -9.75 -0.58
C TYR A 266 -12.44 -10.16 0.63
N ARG A 267 -12.61 -9.28 1.63
CA ARG A 267 -13.54 -9.52 2.74
C ARG A 267 -15.00 -9.59 2.31
N ALA A 268 -15.39 -8.87 1.25
CA ALA A 268 -16.72 -9.01 0.68
C ALA A 268 -16.97 -10.41 0.09
N LEU A 269 -15.91 -11.15 -0.25
CA LEU A 269 -15.97 -12.58 -0.62
C LEU A 269 -15.90 -13.53 0.60
N GLY A 270 -15.73 -13.00 1.81
CA GLY A 270 -15.55 -13.78 3.04
C GLY A 270 -14.12 -14.22 3.31
N LEU A 271 -13.13 -13.63 2.64
CA LEU A 271 -11.72 -14.00 2.75
C LEU A 271 -10.97 -13.10 3.74
N ASP A 272 -10.09 -13.72 4.55
CA ASP A 272 -9.07 -13.02 5.34
C ASP A 272 -7.99 -12.40 4.42
N VAL A 273 -7.27 -11.40 4.93
CA VAL A 273 -6.18 -10.75 4.18
C VAL A 273 -4.99 -10.48 5.09
N GLU A 274 -3.80 -10.80 4.61
CA GLU A 274 -2.52 -10.54 5.27
C GLU A 274 -1.53 -9.86 4.32
N ILE A 275 -0.55 -9.16 4.90
CA ILE A 275 0.66 -8.72 4.17
C ILE A 275 1.74 -9.75 4.49
N ALA A 276 2.27 -10.45 3.51
CA ALA A 276 3.06 -11.66 3.73
C ALA A 276 4.57 -11.50 3.50
N GLU A 277 4.99 -10.63 2.58
CA GLU A 277 6.38 -10.62 2.07
C GLU A 277 6.91 -9.18 1.90
N LEU A 278 6.52 -8.25 2.79
CA LEU A 278 6.85 -6.84 2.63
C LEU A 278 8.36 -6.58 2.60
N ASP A 279 8.83 -6.03 1.48
CA ASP A 279 10.15 -5.47 1.30
C ASP A 279 10.11 -4.26 0.35
N VAL A 280 11.15 -3.41 0.37
CA VAL A 280 11.14 -2.16 -0.41
C VAL A 280 12.48 -1.92 -1.09
N HIS A 281 12.55 -2.25 -2.37
CA HIS A 281 13.74 -2.16 -3.21
C HIS A 281 13.92 -0.74 -3.76
N THR A 282 14.75 0.05 -3.09
CA THR A 282 15.09 1.41 -3.52
C THR A 282 16.49 1.80 -3.04
N TYR A 283 17.04 2.86 -3.62
CA TYR A 283 18.32 3.45 -3.22
C TYR A 283 18.16 4.58 -2.20
N ASP A 284 16.94 5.07 -1.99
CA ASP A 284 16.64 6.17 -1.09
C ASP A 284 16.06 5.65 0.25
N PRO A 285 16.82 5.70 1.35
CA PRO A 285 16.34 5.25 2.65
C PRO A 285 15.18 6.08 3.21
N VAL A 286 14.99 7.33 2.76
CA VAL A 286 13.85 8.16 3.19
C VAL A 286 12.57 7.70 2.51
N SER A 287 12.59 7.51 1.19
CA SER A 287 11.48 6.89 0.46
C SER A 287 11.16 5.49 1.02
N GLN A 288 12.19 4.68 1.27
CA GLN A 288 12.02 3.35 1.87
C GLN A 288 11.24 3.40 3.18
N ALA A 289 11.67 4.25 4.12
CA ALA A 289 10.99 4.38 5.42
C ALA A 289 9.55 4.87 5.27
N THR A 290 9.31 5.78 4.33
CA THR A 290 7.96 6.28 4.03
C THR A 290 7.06 5.15 3.55
N ILE A 291 7.52 4.34 2.58
CA ILE A 291 6.76 3.22 2.01
C ILE A 291 6.42 2.18 3.08
N TYR A 292 7.41 1.72 3.86
CA TYR A 292 7.16 0.77 4.96
C TYR A 292 6.11 1.29 5.95
N GLY A 293 6.26 2.55 6.39
CA GLY A 293 5.33 3.13 7.36
C GLY A 293 3.92 3.33 6.79
N ASP A 294 3.78 3.66 5.51
CA ASP A 294 2.50 3.89 4.85
C ASP A 294 1.75 2.59 4.58
N VAL A 295 2.46 1.55 4.11
CA VAL A 295 1.91 0.20 3.92
C VAL A 295 1.40 -0.35 5.25
N VAL A 296 2.23 -0.33 6.31
CA VAL A 296 1.84 -0.85 7.64
C VAL A 296 0.66 -0.08 8.21
N ALA A 297 0.69 1.26 8.15
CA ALA A 297 -0.40 2.06 8.71
C ALA A 297 -1.73 1.86 7.96
N GLU A 298 -1.69 1.74 6.63
CA GLU A 298 -2.90 1.48 5.85
C GLU A 298 -3.43 0.06 6.06
N ALA A 299 -2.57 -0.96 6.08
CA ALA A 299 -2.95 -2.34 6.33
C ALA A 299 -3.65 -2.48 7.70
N LEU A 300 -3.06 -1.94 8.75
CA LEU A 300 -3.67 -1.91 10.10
C LEU A 300 -5.01 -1.18 10.10
N ALA A 301 -5.10 -0.02 9.43
CA ALA A 301 -6.36 0.72 9.32
C ALA A 301 -7.42 0.00 8.48
N ALA A 302 -7.01 -0.85 7.52
CA ALA A 302 -7.87 -1.75 6.77
C ALA A 302 -8.30 -2.96 7.61
N GLY A 303 -7.70 -3.15 8.79
CA GLY A 303 -8.00 -4.23 9.72
C GLY A 303 -7.20 -5.49 9.44
N VAL A 304 -6.13 -5.42 8.65
CA VAL A 304 -5.17 -6.52 8.53
C VAL A 304 -4.52 -6.75 9.89
N THR A 305 -4.57 -7.99 10.38
CA THR A 305 -4.01 -8.36 11.69
C THR A 305 -2.66 -9.03 11.60
N GLU A 306 -2.22 -9.37 10.39
CA GLU A 306 -0.93 -10.01 10.14
C GLU A 306 -0.14 -9.28 9.06
N ILE A 307 1.08 -8.88 9.41
CA ILE A 307 2.02 -8.20 8.52
C ILE A 307 3.39 -8.85 8.71
N SER A 308 3.97 -9.36 7.62
CA SER A 308 5.29 -9.99 7.61
C SER A 308 6.18 -9.35 6.57
N THR A 309 7.47 -9.19 6.89
CA THR A 309 8.49 -8.76 5.93
C THR A 309 9.12 -9.98 5.24
N TRP A 310 9.65 -9.84 4.02
CA TRP A 310 10.38 -10.94 3.38
C TRP A 310 11.87 -10.96 3.78
N GLY A 311 12.12 -11.46 4.98
CA GLY A 311 13.38 -11.29 5.69
C GLY A 311 13.42 -9.94 6.43
N PHE A 312 14.40 -9.76 7.32
CA PHE A 312 14.49 -8.54 8.14
C PHE A 312 15.85 -7.86 8.11
N THR A 313 16.94 -8.55 7.75
CA THR A 313 18.31 -8.00 7.70
C THR A 313 18.91 -8.02 6.30
N ASP A 314 19.50 -6.89 5.91
CA ASP A 314 20.22 -6.77 4.64
C ASP A 314 21.42 -7.72 4.51
N LYS A 315 21.86 -8.35 5.61
CA LYS A 315 22.90 -9.40 5.60
C LYS A 315 22.51 -10.60 4.74
N HIS A 316 21.22 -10.91 4.70
CA HIS A 316 20.66 -12.06 3.98
C HIS A 316 19.65 -11.65 2.89
N LEU A 317 19.76 -10.40 2.42
CA LEU A 317 18.82 -9.83 1.45
C LEU A 317 18.69 -10.69 0.18
N TYR A 318 17.50 -10.64 -0.37
CA TYR A 318 17.22 -10.89 -1.77
C TYR A 318 16.93 -9.54 -2.44
N THR A 319 17.40 -9.29 -3.66
CA THR A 319 17.05 -8.07 -4.41
C THR A 319 17.25 -8.24 -5.91
N TRP A 320 16.26 -7.84 -6.71
CA TRP A 320 16.41 -7.67 -8.16
C TRP A 320 16.98 -6.30 -8.54
N LEU A 321 17.14 -5.39 -7.57
CA LEU A 321 17.74 -4.07 -7.75
C LEU A 321 19.16 -4.08 -7.16
N PRO A 322 20.22 -4.23 -7.97
CA PRO A 322 21.58 -4.33 -7.46
C PRO A 322 21.98 -3.11 -6.64
N GLY A 323 22.54 -3.36 -5.46
CA GLY A 323 22.96 -2.32 -4.51
C GLY A 323 21.84 -1.79 -3.60
N ALA A 324 20.58 -2.15 -3.86
CA ALA A 324 19.49 -1.83 -2.93
C ALA A 324 19.61 -2.64 -1.63
N LYS A 325 19.04 -2.08 -0.57
CA LYS A 325 19.07 -2.58 0.79
C LYS A 325 17.63 -2.65 1.27
N PRO A 326 16.85 -3.68 0.90
CA PRO A 326 15.40 -3.60 0.93
C PRO A 326 14.76 -3.82 2.31
N LEU A 327 15.52 -4.29 3.30
CA LEU A 327 14.98 -4.77 4.58
C LEU A 327 15.06 -3.71 5.69
N ILE A 328 14.55 -4.00 6.88
CA ILE A 328 14.41 -3.02 7.96
C ILE A 328 15.63 -2.94 8.90
N PHE A 329 16.53 -3.93 8.86
CA PHE A 329 17.83 -3.93 9.53
C PHE A 329 18.97 -3.99 8.50
N ASP A 330 20.10 -3.34 8.82
CA ASP A 330 21.31 -3.41 7.99
C ASP A 330 22.04 -4.76 8.13
N GLU A 331 23.17 -4.91 7.44
CA GLU A 331 24.01 -6.11 7.44
C GLU A 331 24.65 -6.42 8.80
N GLU A 332 24.74 -5.41 9.66
CA GLU A 332 25.23 -5.51 11.02
C GLU A 332 24.08 -5.54 12.04
N TYR A 333 22.84 -5.82 11.62
CA TYR A 333 21.64 -5.89 12.45
C TYR A 333 21.28 -4.57 13.16
N GLY A 334 21.81 -3.44 12.69
CA GLY A 334 21.39 -2.11 13.12
C GLY A 334 20.02 -1.74 12.55
N PRO A 335 19.11 -1.14 13.33
CA PRO A 335 17.81 -0.70 12.81
C PRO A 335 17.96 0.45 11.82
N LYS A 336 17.35 0.32 10.65
CA LYS A 336 17.33 1.37 9.62
C LYS A 336 16.16 2.34 9.86
N PRO A 337 16.11 3.49 9.16
CA PRO A 337 14.94 4.37 9.19
C PRO A 337 13.61 3.66 8.93
N ALA A 338 13.63 2.60 8.10
CA ALA A 338 12.47 1.76 7.81
C ALA A 338 11.95 1.00 9.04
N TYR A 339 12.83 0.45 9.89
CA TYR A 339 12.42 -0.17 11.16
C TYR A 339 11.63 0.80 12.03
N PHE A 340 12.13 2.02 12.18
CA PHE A 340 11.47 3.05 12.99
C PHE A 340 10.13 3.46 12.40
N ALA A 341 9.99 3.52 11.07
CA ALA A 341 8.72 3.82 10.43
C ALA A 341 7.65 2.73 10.64
N VAL A 342 8.04 1.45 10.61
CA VAL A 342 7.16 0.31 10.96
C VAL A 342 6.75 0.39 12.42
N ARG A 343 7.71 0.57 13.33
CA ARG A 343 7.46 0.70 14.76
C ARG A 343 6.53 1.87 15.07
N ASP A 344 6.76 3.03 14.46
CA ASP A 344 5.94 4.22 14.65
C ASP A 344 4.51 4.02 14.14
N ALA A 345 4.32 3.31 13.01
CA ALA A 345 3.00 2.98 12.49
C ALA A 345 2.21 2.05 13.43
N LEU A 346 2.87 0.99 13.93
CA LEU A 346 2.30 0.10 14.95
C LEU A 346 1.95 0.88 16.21
N GLN A 347 2.90 1.62 16.77
CA GLN A 347 2.71 2.37 18.01
C GLN A 347 1.59 3.41 17.89
N GLN A 348 1.53 4.14 16.78
CA GLN A 348 0.44 5.10 16.53
C GLN A 348 -0.93 4.41 16.50
N PHE A 349 -1.02 3.19 15.95
CA PHE A 349 -2.25 2.43 15.86
C PHE A 349 -2.69 1.82 17.20
N VAL A 350 -1.77 1.25 17.98
CA VAL A 350 -2.08 0.48 19.20
C VAL A 350 -2.11 1.30 20.49
N THR A 351 -1.42 2.45 20.54
CA THR A 351 -1.36 3.29 21.77
C THR A 351 -2.72 3.87 22.21
N PRO A 352 -3.62 4.32 21.31
CA PRO A 352 -4.92 4.85 21.74
C PRO A 352 -5.73 3.82 22.55
N THR A 353 -6.29 4.26 23.69
CA THR A 353 -7.05 3.40 24.61
C THR A 353 -8.57 3.49 24.45
N ALA A 354 -9.04 4.27 23.49
CA ALA A 354 -10.45 4.35 23.09
C ALA A 354 -10.56 4.63 21.59
N ALA A 355 -11.71 4.25 21.01
CA ALA A 355 -12.02 4.56 19.61
C ALA A 355 -11.90 6.07 19.35
N PRO A 356 -11.56 6.50 18.12
CA PRO A 356 -11.31 7.91 17.85
C PRO A 356 -12.51 8.79 18.18
N GLY A 357 -12.29 10.04 18.56
CA GLY A 357 -13.40 10.99 18.71
C GLY A 357 -14.09 11.26 17.37
N VAL A 358 -15.38 11.60 17.40
CA VAL A 358 -16.11 11.95 16.18
C VAL A 358 -15.64 13.31 15.66
N ALA A 359 -14.86 13.28 14.57
CA ALA A 359 -14.41 14.47 13.88
C ALA A 359 -15.56 15.19 13.14
N SER A 360 -15.29 16.43 12.73
CA SER A 360 -16.20 17.25 11.93
C SER A 360 -15.61 17.53 10.55
N LEU A 361 -16.48 17.58 9.53
CA LEU A 361 -16.12 18.01 8.18
C LEU A 361 -16.59 19.44 7.90
N SER A 362 -15.75 20.19 7.22
CA SER A 362 -16.04 21.49 6.63
C SER A 362 -15.60 21.50 5.16
N ASN A 363 -16.18 22.38 4.34
CA ASN A 363 -15.79 22.51 2.94
C ASN A 363 -15.68 23.97 2.50
N THR A 364 -14.87 24.22 1.46
CA THR A 364 -14.68 25.57 0.89
C THR A 364 -15.44 25.78 -0.42
N GLY A 365 -16.34 24.87 -0.83
CA GLY A 365 -17.04 24.90 -2.11
C GLY A 365 -18.04 26.05 -2.33
N ARG A 366 -18.12 27.00 -1.39
CA ARG A 366 -18.77 28.31 -1.56
C ARG A 366 -17.94 29.48 -1.02
N LYS A 367 -16.69 29.25 -0.60
CA LYS A 367 -15.86 30.26 0.07
C LYS A 367 -15.51 31.43 -0.85
N SER A 368 -15.38 31.19 -2.16
CA SER A 368 -15.23 32.21 -3.20
C SER A 368 -16.57 32.81 -3.69
N GLY A 369 -17.71 32.32 -3.17
CA GLY A 369 -19.03 32.57 -3.73
C GLY A 369 -19.31 31.80 -5.03
N LEU A 370 -18.35 31.02 -5.52
CA LEU A 370 -18.47 30.18 -6.72
C LEU A 370 -18.70 28.71 -6.34
N SER A 371 -19.19 27.95 -7.31
CA SER A 371 -19.38 26.50 -7.26
C SER A 371 -18.66 25.88 -8.45
N ASP A 372 -17.40 26.28 -8.64
CA ASP A 372 -16.58 26.09 -9.84
C ASP A 372 -15.87 24.73 -9.92
N GLY A 373 -16.04 23.88 -8.91
CA GLY A 373 -15.46 22.54 -8.87
C GLY A 373 -14.10 22.48 -8.21
N ASP A 374 -13.59 23.62 -7.72
CA ASP A 374 -12.37 23.72 -6.93
C ASP A 374 -12.74 23.95 -5.45
N TYR A 375 -12.41 23.00 -4.57
CA TYR A 375 -12.71 23.12 -3.15
C TYR A 375 -11.90 22.14 -2.30
N ASP A 376 -11.80 22.48 -1.02
CA ASP A 376 -11.22 21.64 0.00
C ASP A 376 -12.31 21.00 0.83
N ILE A 377 -12.10 19.74 1.21
CA ILE A 377 -12.77 19.08 2.33
C ILE A 377 -11.78 19.01 3.48
N LYS A 378 -12.12 19.62 4.61
CA LYS A 378 -11.27 19.64 5.80
C LYS A 378 -11.93 18.92 6.97
N MET A 379 -11.25 17.91 7.48
CA MET A 379 -11.55 17.21 8.73
C MET A 379 -10.86 17.92 9.90
N ASN A 380 -11.59 18.07 11.01
CA ASN A 380 -11.03 18.51 12.28
C ASN A 380 -11.57 17.68 13.43
N LEU A 381 -10.65 17.09 14.22
CA LEU A 381 -10.88 16.49 15.51
C LEU A 381 -10.40 17.47 16.60
N THR A 382 -11.30 17.97 17.45
CA THR A 382 -10.98 18.97 18.48
C THR A 382 -10.94 18.39 19.90
N LYS A 383 -11.56 17.23 20.11
CA LYS A 383 -11.67 16.49 21.37
C LYS A 383 -11.90 15.01 21.10
N GLY A 384 -11.54 14.15 22.05
CA GLY A 384 -11.64 12.69 21.96
C GLY A 384 -10.28 12.04 21.72
N ALA A 385 -10.25 10.71 21.66
CA ALA A 385 -9.04 9.97 21.33
C ALA A 385 -8.63 10.24 19.87
N PRO A 386 -7.33 10.29 19.56
CA PRO A 386 -6.85 10.45 18.19
C PRO A 386 -7.08 9.19 17.34
N GLY A 387 -7.24 9.38 16.03
CA GLY A 387 -7.04 8.31 15.05
C GLY A 387 -5.57 8.22 14.65
N SER A 388 -5.09 7.06 14.21
CA SER A 388 -3.80 6.89 13.53
C SER A 388 -3.92 6.97 12.01
N TYR A 389 -5.15 6.88 11.49
CA TYR A 389 -5.40 6.89 10.05
C TYR A 389 -6.73 7.59 9.74
N TYR A 390 -6.80 8.19 8.55
CA TYR A 390 -7.95 8.93 8.03
C TYR A 390 -8.34 8.41 6.65
N ARG A 391 -9.65 8.27 6.41
CA ARG A 391 -10.24 7.99 5.11
C ARG A 391 -11.33 9.01 4.78
N LEU A 392 -11.35 9.52 3.55
CA LEU A 392 -12.37 10.40 3.01
C LEU A 392 -13.12 9.69 1.90
N TYR A 393 -14.44 9.70 1.98
CA TYR A 393 -15.30 9.08 0.99
C TYR A 393 -16.15 10.13 0.30
N GLU A 394 -16.24 10.04 -1.01
CA GLU A 394 -17.15 10.80 -1.87
C GLU A 394 -18.23 9.85 -2.39
N ASN A 395 -19.50 10.11 -2.05
CA ASN A 395 -20.62 9.24 -2.44
C ASN A 395 -20.34 7.76 -2.12
N ASP A 396 -19.74 7.52 -0.95
CA ASP A 396 -19.33 6.22 -0.42
C ASP A 396 -18.16 5.53 -1.14
N VAL A 397 -17.51 6.19 -2.10
CA VAL A 397 -16.25 5.75 -2.72
C VAL A 397 -15.07 6.42 -2.02
N LEU A 398 -14.03 5.66 -1.65
CA LEU A 398 -12.80 6.20 -1.06
C LEU A 398 -12.10 7.13 -2.09
N VAL A 399 -11.78 8.36 -1.69
CA VAL A 399 -11.13 9.36 -2.57
C VAL A 399 -9.85 9.96 -2.01
N SER A 400 -9.57 9.72 -0.73
CA SER A 400 -8.32 10.11 -0.09
C SER A 400 -8.16 9.35 1.21
N SER A 401 -6.94 8.93 1.49
CA SER A 401 -6.53 8.43 2.80
C SER A 401 -5.19 9.06 3.19
N GLN A 402 -4.91 9.10 4.49
CA GLN A 402 -3.60 9.53 4.99
C GLN A 402 -3.38 9.06 6.44
N ARG A 403 -2.12 8.89 6.82
CA ARG A 403 -1.71 8.71 8.22
C ARG A 403 -1.99 9.96 9.04
N LEU A 404 -2.30 9.75 10.31
CA LEU A 404 -2.43 10.80 11.31
C LEU A 404 -1.45 10.51 12.44
N ASP A 405 -0.71 11.52 12.88
CA ASP A 405 0.15 11.41 14.05
C ASP A 405 -0.71 11.40 15.32
N SER A 406 -0.95 10.20 15.86
CA SER A 406 -1.75 10.01 17.08
C SER A 406 -0.95 10.28 18.37
N LEU A 407 0.39 10.32 18.29
CA LEU A 407 1.27 10.49 19.43
C LEU A 407 1.62 11.97 19.69
N ALA A 408 1.67 12.78 18.64
CA ALA A 408 1.96 14.21 18.78
C ALA A 408 0.84 15.01 19.44
N THR A 409 -0.42 14.77 19.06
CA THR A 409 -1.56 15.55 19.59
C THR A 409 -2.91 14.84 19.41
N PRO A 410 -3.82 14.91 20.41
CA PRO A 410 -5.18 14.41 20.25
C PRO A 410 -6.04 15.30 19.32
N ARG A 411 -5.60 16.52 19.03
CA ARG A 411 -6.25 17.40 18.05
C ARG A 411 -5.65 17.18 16.67
N GLN A 412 -6.48 16.77 15.72
CA GLN A 412 -6.03 16.35 14.40
C GLN A 412 -6.80 17.07 13.30
N SER A 413 -6.17 17.25 12.15
CA SER A 413 -6.84 17.76 10.96
C SER A 413 -6.25 17.17 9.71
N ALA A 414 -7.10 16.92 8.72
CA ALA A 414 -6.71 16.46 7.40
C ALA A 414 -7.44 17.32 6.35
N THR A 415 -6.80 17.60 5.23
CA THR A 415 -7.41 18.36 4.13
C THR A 415 -7.19 17.63 2.82
N THR A 416 -8.26 17.46 2.04
CA THR A 416 -8.22 16.94 0.67
C THR A 416 -8.74 18.02 -0.26
N SER A 417 -7.93 18.39 -1.25
CA SER A 417 -8.29 19.39 -2.26
C SER A 417 -8.78 18.71 -3.53
N PHE A 418 -9.90 19.19 -4.05
CA PHE A 418 -10.47 18.79 -5.34
C PHE A 418 -10.35 19.96 -6.31
N SER A 419 -10.07 19.64 -7.58
CA SER A 419 -10.05 20.63 -8.64
C SER A 419 -10.80 20.14 -9.88
N GLY A 420 -11.49 21.06 -10.55
CA GLY A 420 -12.15 20.81 -11.83
C GLY A 420 -13.29 19.80 -11.78
N LYS A 421 -13.89 19.58 -10.59
CA LYS A 421 -15.04 18.67 -10.44
C LYS A 421 -16.16 19.05 -11.41
N ALA A 422 -16.82 18.04 -11.96
CA ALA A 422 -17.92 18.26 -12.89
C ALA A 422 -19.14 18.85 -12.18
N GLU A 423 -20.11 19.39 -12.94
CA GLU A 423 -21.38 19.80 -12.34
C GLU A 423 -22.06 18.60 -11.68
N GLY A 424 -22.46 18.78 -10.43
CA GLY A 424 -22.92 17.66 -9.62
C GLY A 424 -23.06 18.01 -8.15
N LYS A 425 -23.65 17.07 -7.41
CA LYS A 425 -23.77 17.11 -5.96
C LYS A 425 -22.89 16.01 -5.39
N TYR A 426 -21.91 16.39 -4.58
CA TYR A 426 -20.93 15.49 -3.99
C TYR A 426 -21.14 15.43 -2.48
N ARG A 427 -21.39 14.23 -1.96
CA ARG A 427 -21.55 13.99 -0.52
C ARG A 427 -20.27 13.42 0.04
N TYR A 428 -19.76 14.00 1.12
CA TYR A 428 -18.53 13.58 1.77
C TYR A 428 -18.78 13.11 3.19
N ARG A 429 -18.15 12.00 3.58
CA ARG A 429 -17.96 11.57 4.98
C ARG A 429 -16.50 11.18 5.17
N ALA A 430 -16.01 11.28 6.39
CA ALA A 430 -14.69 10.82 6.73
C ALA A 430 -14.75 9.81 7.89
N GLU A 431 -13.73 8.98 7.97
CA GLU A 431 -13.51 8.02 9.03
C GLU A 431 -12.14 8.26 9.66
N LEU A 432 -12.09 8.17 10.99
CA LEU A 432 -10.86 8.09 11.76
C LEU A 432 -10.77 6.68 12.34
N ILE A 433 -9.58 6.10 12.28
CA ILE A 433 -9.32 4.70 12.66
C ILE A 433 -8.18 4.66 13.66
N ASN A 434 -8.29 3.79 14.67
CA ASN A 434 -7.19 3.29 15.49
C ASN A 434 -7.51 1.83 15.91
N SER A 435 -6.65 1.19 16.71
CA SER A 435 -6.85 -0.19 17.20
C SER A 435 -8.16 -0.43 17.97
N GLN A 436 -8.75 0.63 18.53
CA GLN A 436 -9.98 0.55 19.34
C GLN A 436 -11.25 0.75 18.51
N GLY A 437 -11.11 1.04 17.21
CA GLY A 437 -12.20 1.04 16.26
C GLY A 437 -12.21 2.24 15.31
N VAL A 438 -13.35 2.40 14.65
CA VAL A 438 -13.60 3.40 13.61
C VAL A 438 -14.69 4.35 14.07
N THR A 439 -14.51 5.66 13.85
CA THR A 439 -15.61 6.63 13.96
C THR A 439 -15.81 7.41 12.68
N SER A 440 -17.07 7.65 12.33
CA SER A 440 -17.45 8.35 11.12
C SER A 440 -17.97 9.76 11.41
N THR A 441 -17.62 10.72 10.58
CA THR A 441 -18.14 12.08 10.67
C THR A 441 -19.58 12.16 10.20
N LYS A 442 -20.29 13.22 10.58
CA LYS A 442 -21.47 13.64 9.80
C LYS A 442 -21.06 14.01 8.38
N THR A 443 -21.97 13.82 7.42
CA THR A 443 -21.67 14.14 6.03
C THR A 443 -21.72 15.64 5.75
N THR A 444 -20.83 16.13 4.89
CA THR A 444 -20.95 17.45 4.27
C THR A 444 -21.28 17.30 2.78
N THR A 445 -21.75 18.36 2.12
CA THR A 445 -22.11 18.32 0.71
C THR A 445 -21.58 19.54 -0.02
N VAL A 446 -20.96 19.29 -1.18
CA VAL A 446 -20.56 20.34 -2.11
C VAL A 446 -21.44 20.24 -3.34
N LEU A 447 -21.95 21.39 -3.78
CA LEU A 447 -22.70 21.53 -5.02
C LEU A 447 -21.79 22.27 -6.01
N VAL A 448 -21.49 21.63 -7.14
CA VAL A 448 -20.73 22.21 -8.24
C VAL A 448 -21.70 22.55 -9.36
N LYS A 449 -21.68 23.81 -9.82
CA LYS A 449 -22.63 24.34 -10.82
C LYS A 449 -22.13 25.66 -11.41
N HIS A 450 -22.68 26.02 -12.57
CA HIS A 450 -22.43 27.28 -13.26
C HIS A 450 -20.99 27.38 -13.78
N LEU A 451 -20.46 26.31 -14.38
CA LEU A 451 -19.05 26.22 -14.81
C LEU A 451 -18.69 27.07 -16.04
N ALA A 452 -19.68 27.58 -16.77
CA ALA A 452 -19.44 28.53 -17.87
C ALA A 452 -18.90 29.87 -17.32
N PRO A 453 -18.16 30.65 -18.13
CA PRO A 453 -17.58 31.90 -17.66
C PRO A 453 -18.63 32.85 -17.11
N SER A 454 -18.30 33.60 -16.05
CA SER A 454 -19.17 34.67 -15.57
C SER A 454 -19.38 35.72 -16.66
N ARG A 455 -20.57 36.31 -16.67
CA ARG A 455 -20.95 37.26 -17.73
C ARG A 455 -20.03 38.50 -17.73
N PRO A 456 -19.33 38.81 -18.85
CA PRO A 456 -18.54 40.02 -18.94
C PRO A 456 -19.43 41.25 -19.14
N VAL A 457 -18.92 42.42 -18.75
CA VAL A 457 -19.52 43.73 -19.03
C VAL A 457 -18.72 44.40 -20.13
N VAL A 458 -19.40 44.80 -21.21
CA VAL A 458 -18.77 45.52 -22.33
C VAL A 458 -18.87 47.03 -22.11
N SER A 459 -17.83 47.75 -22.51
CA SER A 459 -17.77 49.20 -22.59
C SER A 459 -16.96 49.62 -23.83
N VAL A 460 -17.23 50.81 -24.35
CA VAL A 460 -16.48 51.41 -25.48
C VAL A 460 -16.00 52.80 -25.10
N ASP A 461 -14.92 53.26 -25.73
CA ASP A 461 -14.37 54.62 -25.59
C ASP A 461 -14.81 55.58 -26.72
N ASN A 462 -15.78 55.19 -27.55
CA ASN A 462 -16.32 55.96 -28.68
C ASN A 462 -17.08 57.24 -28.27
N ARG A 463 -16.35 58.29 -27.86
CA ARG A 463 -16.94 59.56 -27.39
C ARG A 463 -17.18 60.57 -28.52
N ASP A 464 -16.38 60.52 -29.57
CA ASP A 464 -16.45 61.38 -30.76
C ASP A 464 -17.41 60.85 -31.82
N GLY A 465 -17.65 59.53 -31.85
CA GLY A 465 -18.58 58.90 -32.79
C GLY A 465 -18.00 58.72 -34.18
N ASP A 466 -16.67 58.69 -34.33
CA ASP A 466 -15.96 58.69 -35.63
C ASP A 466 -15.86 57.31 -36.29
N GLY A 467 -16.37 56.26 -35.63
CA GLY A 467 -16.33 54.88 -36.12
C GLY A 467 -15.03 54.14 -35.78
N THR A 468 -14.16 54.73 -34.96
CA THR A 468 -12.91 54.16 -34.45
C THR A 468 -12.91 54.14 -32.92
N PHE A 469 -12.93 52.94 -32.33
CA PHE A 469 -12.99 52.82 -30.86
C PHE A 469 -12.44 51.48 -30.37
N VAL A 470 -12.06 51.44 -29.09
CA VAL A 470 -11.69 50.22 -28.37
C VAL A 470 -12.88 49.71 -27.58
N ALA A 471 -13.34 48.52 -27.93
CA ALA A 471 -14.26 47.76 -27.12
C ALA A 471 -13.49 47.01 -26.03
N THR A 472 -13.90 47.18 -24.78
CA THR A 472 -13.36 46.46 -23.62
C THR A 472 -14.44 45.61 -22.99
N ALA A 473 -14.19 44.32 -22.79
CA ALA A 473 -15.04 43.41 -22.03
C ALA A 473 -14.34 43.09 -20.71
N THR A 474 -14.98 43.41 -19.59
CA THR A 474 -14.45 43.19 -18.23
C THR A 474 -15.35 42.25 -17.44
N LEU A 475 -14.77 41.18 -16.94
CA LEU A 475 -15.33 40.32 -15.90
C LEU A 475 -14.68 40.74 -14.57
N LYS A 476 -15.45 41.26 -13.62
CA LYS A 476 -14.89 41.81 -12.35
C LYS A 476 -14.45 40.72 -11.38
N SER A 477 -15.26 39.67 -11.26
CA SER A 477 -14.94 38.44 -10.53
C SER A 477 -15.85 37.31 -11.02
N GLY A 478 -15.44 36.06 -10.79
CA GLY A 478 -16.19 34.86 -11.17
C GLY A 478 -15.40 33.88 -12.04
N ILE A 479 -16.08 32.91 -12.64
CA ILE A 479 -15.41 31.90 -13.47
C ILE A 479 -14.86 32.57 -14.72
N ASN A 480 -13.56 32.45 -14.93
CA ASN A 480 -12.88 33.07 -16.05
C ASN A 480 -13.06 32.26 -17.35
N ALA A 481 -12.92 32.96 -18.48
CA ALA A 481 -12.86 32.36 -19.80
C ALA A 481 -11.42 32.02 -20.20
N THR A 482 -11.26 31.15 -21.19
CA THR A 482 -9.98 30.90 -21.88
C THR A 482 -9.93 31.53 -23.27
N SER A 483 -11.05 32.08 -23.75
CA SER A 483 -11.11 32.84 -25.00
C SER A 483 -12.25 33.85 -24.99
N TYR A 484 -12.18 34.84 -25.89
CA TYR A 484 -13.26 35.80 -26.12
C TYR A 484 -13.59 35.95 -27.60
N ALA A 485 -14.81 36.41 -27.88
CA ALA A 485 -15.24 36.92 -29.17
C ALA A 485 -16.13 38.16 -29.00
N PHE A 486 -15.75 39.30 -29.59
CA PHE A 486 -16.62 40.47 -29.70
C PHE A 486 -17.52 40.33 -30.92
N LYS A 487 -18.80 40.67 -30.79
CA LYS A 487 -19.76 40.71 -31.88
C LYS A 487 -20.34 42.11 -32.06
N LEU A 488 -20.35 42.61 -33.28
CA LEU A 488 -21.04 43.83 -33.70
C LEU A 488 -22.21 43.43 -34.61
N ASP A 489 -23.43 43.78 -34.22
CA ASP A 489 -24.67 43.38 -34.91
C ASP A 489 -24.74 41.87 -35.18
N GLY A 490 -24.25 41.08 -34.21
CA GLY A 490 -24.21 39.62 -34.29
C GLY A 490 -23.03 39.02 -35.07
N ARG A 491 -22.23 39.83 -35.77
CA ARG A 491 -21.04 39.36 -36.50
C ARG A 491 -19.79 39.48 -35.66
N ILE A 492 -18.93 38.45 -35.68
CA ILE A 492 -17.66 38.46 -34.95
C ILE A 492 -16.73 39.52 -35.55
N VAL A 493 -16.21 40.40 -34.69
CA VAL A 493 -15.31 41.51 -35.08
C VAL A 493 -13.96 41.46 -34.35
N GLY A 494 -13.77 40.49 -33.46
CA GLY A 494 -12.48 40.22 -32.84
C GLY A 494 -12.53 39.01 -31.92
N THR A 495 -11.47 38.24 -31.89
CA THR A 495 -11.34 37.03 -31.07
C THR A 495 -9.94 36.92 -30.51
N GLY A 496 -9.77 36.23 -29.39
CA GLY A 496 -8.44 35.91 -28.89
C GLY A 496 -8.45 35.00 -27.66
N PRO A 497 -7.28 34.46 -27.27
CA PRO A 497 -7.13 33.71 -26.05
C PRO A 497 -7.20 34.61 -24.81
N LEU A 498 -7.51 34.01 -23.67
CA LEU A 498 -7.43 34.60 -22.34
C LEU A 498 -6.75 33.63 -21.38
N THR A 499 -5.95 34.15 -20.45
CA THR A 499 -5.47 33.39 -19.30
C THR A 499 -6.53 33.43 -18.21
N ALA A 500 -6.98 32.25 -17.77
CA ALA A 500 -7.93 32.14 -16.67
C ALA A 500 -7.25 32.43 -15.33
N ALA A 501 -7.93 33.18 -14.46
CA ALA A 501 -7.47 33.55 -13.13
C ALA A 501 -8.63 33.53 -12.12
N THR A 502 -9.59 32.61 -12.25
CA THR A 502 -10.77 32.46 -11.37
C THR A 502 -10.35 32.53 -9.89
N PRO A 503 -11.06 33.28 -9.03
CA PRO A 503 -12.25 34.10 -9.28
C PRO A 503 -11.92 35.55 -9.67
N ASN A 504 -10.67 35.87 -9.99
CA ASN A 504 -10.18 37.24 -10.16
C ASN A 504 -10.69 37.91 -11.44
N LYS A 505 -10.47 39.23 -11.51
CA LYS A 505 -10.83 40.07 -12.65
C LYS A 505 -10.13 39.59 -13.92
N GLN A 506 -10.88 39.57 -15.03
CA GLN A 506 -10.39 39.27 -16.37
C GLN A 506 -10.85 40.36 -17.36
N THR A 507 -10.04 40.66 -18.37
CA THR A 507 -10.38 41.70 -19.36
C THR A 507 -9.91 41.30 -20.76
N ALA A 508 -10.74 41.59 -21.77
CA ALA A 508 -10.43 41.47 -23.19
C ALA A 508 -10.65 42.82 -23.88
N LYS A 509 -9.89 43.10 -24.95
CA LYS A 509 -10.03 44.32 -25.75
C LYS A 509 -9.94 44.03 -27.24
N VAL A 510 -10.70 44.75 -28.06
CA VAL A 510 -10.55 44.79 -29.52
C VAL A 510 -10.64 46.24 -29.99
N SER A 511 -9.75 46.62 -30.92
CA SER A 511 -9.84 47.89 -31.63
C SER A 511 -10.69 47.72 -32.89
N LEU A 512 -11.68 48.58 -33.06
CA LEU A 512 -12.60 48.58 -34.21
C LEU A 512 -12.40 49.89 -34.96
N THR A 513 -12.31 49.83 -36.29
CA THR A 513 -12.13 50.99 -37.17
C THR A 513 -13.08 50.87 -38.36
N GLY A 514 -13.46 52.03 -38.94
CA GLY A 514 -14.29 52.07 -40.16
C GLY A 514 -15.71 51.54 -39.95
N ILE A 515 -16.24 51.61 -38.73
CA ILE A 515 -17.64 51.26 -38.47
C ILE A 515 -18.54 52.32 -39.13
N ALA A 516 -19.55 51.89 -39.88
CA ALA A 516 -20.43 52.79 -40.60
C ALA A 516 -21.29 53.66 -39.66
N ALA A 517 -21.77 54.81 -40.14
CA ALA A 517 -22.70 55.64 -39.40
C ALA A 517 -24.00 54.87 -39.08
N GLY A 518 -24.45 54.93 -37.83
CA GLY A 518 -25.60 54.14 -37.38
C GLY A 518 -25.62 53.82 -35.88
N ARG A 519 -26.60 52.98 -35.49
CA ARG A 519 -26.70 52.40 -34.15
C ARG A 519 -26.34 50.93 -34.25
N HIS A 520 -25.29 50.53 -33.56
CA HIS A 520 -24.78 49.16 -33.57
C HIS A 520 -24.93 48.50 -32.20
N ALA A 521 -25.24 47.21 -32.18
CA ALA A 521 -25.30 46.40 -30.98
C ALA A 521 -23.98 45.66 -30.78
N LEU A 522 -23.25 45.99 -29.72
CA LEU A 522 -21.97 45.35 -29.39
C LEU A 522 -22.15 44.39 -28.20
N THR A 523 -21.69 43.16 -28.34
CA THR A 523 -21.59 42.17 -27.26
C THR A 523 -20.19 41.53 -27.23
N ALA A 524 -19.87 40.88 -26.12
CA ALA A 524 -18.70 40.02 -26.00
C ALA A 524 -19.11 38.66 -25.44
N VAL A 525 -18.63 37.59 -26.07
CA VAL A 525 -18.78 36.21 -25.62
C VAL A 525 -17.47 35.79 -24.96
N PHE A 526 -17.56 35.33 -23.72
CA PHE A 526 -16.46 34.73 -22.97
C PHE A 526 -16.68 33.22 -22.96
N THR A 527 -15.69 32.43 -23.35
CA THR A 527 -15.80 30.97 -23.53
C THR A 527 -14.69 30.25 -22.77
N ASN A 528 -15.03 29.15 -22.09
CA ASN A 528 -14.09 28.15 -21.59
C ASN A 528 -14.52 26.75 -22.07
N THR A 529 -13.83 25.70 -21.62
CA THR A 529 -14.15 24.31 -21.97
C THR A 529 -15.51 23.83 -21.46
N LYS A 530 -16.15 24.56 -20.55
CA LYS A 530 -17.43 24.24 -19.92
C LYS A 530 -18.60 25.05 -20.49
N GLY A 531 -18.35 25.99 -21.40
CA GLY A 531 -19.39 26.73 -22.11
C GLY A 531 -19.04 28.18 -22.42
N SER A 532 -20.05 28.94 -22.84
CA SER A 532 -19.91 30.34 -23.25
C SER A 532 -20.97 31.21 -22.58
N THR A 533 -20.57 32.43 -22.21
CA THR A 533 -21.49 33.45 -21.69
C THR A 533 -21.34 34.74 -22.47
N GLU A 534 -22.44 35.23 -23.02
CA GLU A 534 -22.49 36.50 -23.76
C GLU A 534 -22.84 37.68 -22.84
N SER A 535 -22.19 38.81 -23.02
CA SER A 535 -22.48 40.05 -22.29
C SER A 535 -23.90 40.54 -22.56
N ARG A 536 -24.38 41.51 -21.76
CA ARG A 536 -25.48 42.36 -22.24
C ARG A 536 -24.99 43.19 -23.42
N SER A 537 -25.90 43.52 -24.35
CA SER A 537 -25.58 44.37 -25.49
C SER A 537 -25.40 45.82 -25.06
N VAL A 538 -24.40 46.49 -25.64
CA VAL A 538 -24.18 47.94 -25.53
C VAL A 538 -24.45 48.56 -26.88
N THR A 539 -25.27 49.61 -26.92
CA THR A 539 -25.50 50.38 -28.15
C THR A 539 -24.35 51.35 -28.39
N VAL A 540 -23.66 51.18 -29.51
CA VAL A 540 -22.64 52.12 -30.01
C VAL A 540 -23.29 53.01 -31.06
N ARG A 541 -23.06 54.32 -30.99
CA ARG A 541 -23.54 55.29 -31.99
C ARG A 541 -22.35 55.83 -32.77
N VAL A 542 -22.40 55.73 -34.09
CA VAL A 542 -21.42 56.31 -35.01
C VAL A 542 -22.15 57.37 -35.84
N ARG A 543 -21.52 58.54 -36.04
CA ARG A 543 -22.14 59.71 -36.65
C ARG A 543 -21.82 59.86 -38.12
#